data_AF-A0A0U4W954-F1
#
_entry.id   AF-A0A0U4W954-F1
#
_cell.length_a   1.000
_cell.length_b   1.000
_cell.length_c   1.000
_cell.angle_alpha   90.00
_cell.angle_beta   90.00
_cell.angle_gamma   90.00
#
_symmetry.space_group_name_H-M   'P 1'
#
loop_
_entity.id
_entity.type
_entity.pdbx_description
1 polymer ?
#
loop_
_entity_poly.entity_id
_entity_poly.type
_entity_poly.pdbx_seq_one_letter_code
_entity_poly.pdbx_strand_id
1 'polypeptide(L)' 'MARTKRTNYAKVKIWMESMTADIEGSIAGVAIETFQAIPTAALQQKVLAKLTEAHAKRLEREAAAPAEA' A
#
# COMPACT_ATOMS: atom_id res chain seq x y z
N MET A 1 -17.18 -25.60 7.84
CA MET A 1 -16.39 -25.18 6.67
C MET A 1 -15.32 -24.21 7.14
N ALA A 2 -14.04 -24.57 6.98
CA ALA A 2 -12.94 -23.73 7.43
C ALA A 2 -12.98 -22.40 6.66
N ARG A 3 -13.19 -21.29 7.38
CA ARG A 3 -13.09 -19.94 6.84
C ARG A 3 -11.62 -19.73 6.50
N THR A 4 -11.22 -20.04 5.27
CA THR A 4 -9.88 -19.76 4.75
C THR A 4 -9.71 -18.25 4.85
N LYS A 5 -9.06 -17.79 5.93
CA LYS A 5 -8.65 -16.39 6.08
C LYS A 5 -7.74 -16.14 4.89
N ARG A 6 -8.21 -15.42 3.88
CA ARG A 6 -7.38 -15.07 2.72
C ARG A 6 -6.23 -14.21 3.25
N THR A 7 -5.08 -14.82 3.46
CA THR A 7 -3.93 -14.23 4.19
C THR A 7 -3.26 -13.10 3.41
N ASN A 8 -3.71 -12.81 2.20
CA ASN A 8 -3.14 -11.79 1.32
C ASN A 8 -4.21 -11.06 0.49
N TYR A 9 -5.43 -10.90 1.01
CA TYR A 9 -6.53 -10.22 0.30
C TYR A 9 -6.75 -8.81 0.82
N ALA A 10 -6.93 -7.86 -0.09
CA ALA A 10 -7.32 -6.50 0.20
C ALA A 10 -8.55 -6.11 -0.64
N LYS A 11 -9.45 -5.37 0.01
CA LYS A 11 -10.55 -4.65 -0.63
C LYS A 11 -10.39 -3.19 -0.24
N VAL A 12 -10.14 -2.32 -1.21
CA VAL A 12 -9.85 -0.90 -0.98
C VAL A 12 -10.78 -0.06 -1.85
N LYS A 13 -11.36 0.96 -1.24
CA LYS A 13 -12.12 2.00 -1.94
C LYS A 13 -11.26 3.24 -2.07
N ILE A 14 -10.95 3.62 -3.29
CA ILE A 14 -10.11 4.76 -3.63
C ILE A 14 -11.03 5.92 -3.98
N TRP A 15 -10.80 7.07 -3.35
CA TRP A 15 -11.49 8.33 -3.62
C TRP A 15 -10.47 9.32 -4.19
N MET A 16 -10.59 9.60 -5.48
CA MET A 16 -9.84 10.64 -6.18
C MET A 16 -10.82 11.68 -6.69
N GLU A 17 -10.34 12.91 -6.86
CA GLU A 17 -11.18 14.04 -7.30
C GLU A 17 -11.90 13.77 -8.64
N SER A 18 -11.28 12.98 -9.52
CA SER A 18 -11.82 12.58 -10.82
C SER A 18 -12.43 11.17 -10.86
N MET A 19 -12.29 10.36 -9.80
CA MET A 19 -12.68 8.95 -9.85
C MET A 19 -12.92 8.35 -8.46
N THR A 20 -13.93 7.51 -8.34
CA THR A 20 -14.05 6.57 -7.21
C THR A 20 -13.94 5.14 -7.75
N ALA A 21 -13.06 4.32 -7.15
CA ALA A 21 -12.83 2.96 -7.58
C ALA A 21 -12.86 1.99 -6.40
N ASP A 22 -13.54 0.85 -6.56
CA ASP A 22 -13.50 -0.27 -5.62
C ASP A 22 -12.58 -1.35 -6.21
N ILE A 23 -11.45 -1.61 -5.57
CA ILE A 23 -10.46 -2.61 -6.03
C ILE A 23 -10.41 -3.76 -5.02
N GLU A 24 -10.52 -4.98 -5.54
CA GLU A 24 -10.47 -6.21 -4.78
C GLU A 24 -9.43 -7.16 -5.36
N GLY A 25 -8.54 -7.69 -4.52
CA GLY A 25 -7.51 -8.60 -5.00
C GLY A 25 -6.44 -8.91 -3.97
N SER A 26 -5.27 -9.31 -4.45
CA SER A 26 -4.12 -9.47 -3.56
C SER A 26 -3.63 -8.10 -3.07
N ILE A 27 -3.07 -8.01 -1.87
CA ILE A 27 -2.53 -6.74 -1.34
C ILE A 27 -1.54 -6.11 -2.33
N ALA A 28 -0.63 -6.91 -2.89
CA ALA A 28 0.33 -6.45 -3.89
C ALA A 28 -0.36 -5.96 -5.18
N GLY A 29 -1.37 -6.70 -5.68
CA GLY A 29 -2.12 -6.30 -6.86
C GLY A 29 -2.85 -4.98 -6.64
N VAL A 30 -3.54 -4.83 -5.51
CA VAL A 30 -4.25 -3.59 -5.15
C VAL A 30 -3.29 -2.41 -5.04
N ALA A 31 -2.09 -2.62 -4.47
CA ALA A 31 -1.08 -1.57 -4.38
C ALA A 31 -0.56 -1.11 -5.75
N ILE A 32 -0.33 -2.04 -6.68
CA ILE A 32 0.11 -1.73 -8.06
C ILE A 32 -0.97 -0.93 -8.79
N GLU A 33 -2.22 -1.41 -8.78
CA GLU A 33 -3.36 -0.73 -9.43
C GLU A 33 -3.56 0.69 -8.88
N THR A 34 -3.50 0.83 -7.55
CA THR A 34 -3.64 2.14 -6.89
C THR A 34 -2.52 3.10 -7.32
N PHE A 35 -1.28 2.62 -7.46
CA PHE A 35 -0.17 3.45 -7.89
C PHE A 35 -0.28 3.85 -9.37
N GLN A 36 -0.73 2.92 -10.23
CA GLN A 36 -0.95 3.17 -11.65
C GLN A 36 -2.09 4.16 -11.91
N ALA A 37 -3.09 4.22 -11.03
CA ALA A 37 -4.19 5.19 -11.13
C ALA A 37 -3.75 6.66 -10.90
N ILE A 38 -2.52 6.90 -10.44
CA ILE A 38 -2.00 8.26 -10.24
C ILE A 38 -1.80 8.93 -11.61
N PRO A 39 -2.37 10.13 -11.84
CA PRO A 39 -2.58 10.67 -13.19
C PRO A 39 -1.31 11.18 -13.89
N THR A 40 -0.21 11.43 -13.16
CA THR A 40 1.01 11.98 -13.76
C THR A 40 2.27 11.31 -13.22
N ALA A 41 3.28 11.16 -14.07
CA ALA A 41 4.58 10.62 -13.69
C ALA A 41 5.26 11.44 -12.57
N ALA A 42 5.09 12.77 -12.57
CA ALA A 42 5.61 13.64 -11.53
C ALA A 42 4.96 13.37 -10.16
N LEU A 43 3.65 13.11 -10.12
CA LEU A 43 2.95 12.71 -8.89
C LEU A 43 3.34 11.28 -8.47
N GLN A 44 3.48 10.36 -9.42
CA GLN A 44 3.96 9.00 -9.15
C GLN A 44 5.34 9.02 -8.49
N GLN A 45 6.29 9.83 -9.00
CA GLN A 45 7.61 9.99 -8.38
C GLN A 45 7.54 10.58 -6.97
N LYS A 46 6.69 11.60 -6.75
CA LYS A 46 6.48 12.17 -5.40
C LYS A 46 5.90 11.15 -4.43
N VAL A 47 4.94 10.34 -4.87
CA VAL A 47 4.36 9.27 -4.06
C VAL A 47 5.41 8.20 -3.77
N LEU A 48 6.20 7.80 -4.77
CA LEU A 48 7.27 6.84 -4.61
C LEU A 48 8.29 7.32 -3.57
N ALA A 49 8.72 8.58 -3.63
CA ALA A 49 9.63 9.19 -2.66
C ALA A 49 9.08 9.17 -1.23
N LYS A 50 7.78 9.45 -1.05
CA LYS A 50 7.11 9.36 0.26
C LYS A 50 7.06 7.92 0.76
N LEU A 51 6.81 6.95 -0.12
CA LEU A 51 6.78 5.53 0.22
C LEU A 51 8.16 5.03 0.66
N THR A 52 9.24 5.41 -0.05
CA THR A 52 10.61 5.07 0.36
C THR A 52 10.99 5.71 1.69
N GLU A 53 10.63 6.97 1.92
CA GLU A 53 10.89 7.64 3.20
C GLU A 53 10.14 6.95 4.36
N ALA A 54 8.87 6.62 4.17
CA ALA A 54 8.07 5.91 5.17
C ALA A 54 8.62 4.51 5.45
N HIS A 55 9.10 3.81 4.42
CA HIS A 55 9.73 2.50 4.55
C HIS A 55 11.04 2.59 5.35
N ALA A 56 11.91 3.56 5.04
CA ALA A 56 13.15 3.80 5.78
C ALA A 56 12.87 4.08 7.27
N LYS A 57 11.93 4.98 7.56
CA LYS A 57 11.51 5.29 8.95
C LYS A 57 10.96 4.06 9.68
N ARG A 58 10.27 3.17 8.97
CA ARG A 58 9.76 1.93 9.55
C ARG A 58 10.90 0.97 9.90
N LEU A 59 11.86 0.79 9.00
CA LEU A 59 13.05 -0.02 9.27
C LEU A 59 13.85 0.50 10.46
N GLU A 60 14.02 1.82 10.57
CA GLU A 60 14.69 2.44 11.73
C GLU A 60 13.95 2.14 13.04
N ARG A 61 12.61 2.20 13.04
CA ARG A 61 11.80 1.86 14.22
C ARG A 61 11.89 0.38 14.57
N GLU A 62 11.84 -0.51 13.58
CA GLU A 62 11.96 -1.95 13.78
C GLU A 62 13.36 -2.33 14.27
N ALA A 63 14.41 -1.64 13.83
CA ALA A 63 15.78 -1.82 14.32
C ALA A 63 16.00 -1.24 15.73
N ALA A 64 15.25 -0.20 16.11
CA ALA A 64 15.34 0.44 17.43
C ALA A 64 14.41 -0.21 18.48
N ALA A 65 13.43 -1.00 18.06
CA ALA A 65 12.63 -1.80 18.98
C ALA A 65 13.53 -2.94 19.53
N PRO A 66 13.70 -3.07 20.85
CA PRO A 66 14.37 -4.25 21.39
C PRO A 66 13.58 -5.47 20.93
N ALA A 67 14.28 -6.47 20.38
CA ALA A 67 13.69 -7.77 20.14
C ALA A 67 13.06 -8.22 21.46
N GLU A 68 11.72 -8.30 21.50
CA GLU A 68 11.04 -8.91 22.64
C GLU A 68 11.65 -10.31 22.85
N ALA A 69 12.27 -10.49 24.01
CA ALA A 69 12.82 -11.73 24.52
C ALA A 69 11.72 -12.55 25.19
#